data_AF-A0A1Y2QUK9-F1
#
_entry.id   AF-A0A1Y2QUK9-F1
#
_cell.length_a   1.000
_cell.length_b   1.000
_cell.length_c   1.000
_cell.angle_alpha   90.00
_cell.angle_beta   90.00
_cell.angle_gamma   90.00
#
_symmetry.space_group_name_H-M   'P 1'
#
loop_
_entity.id
_entity.type
_entity.pdbx_description
1 polymer ?
#
loop_
_entity_poly.entity_id
_entity_poly.type
_entity_poly.pdbx_seq_one_letter_code
_entity_poly.pdbx_strand_id
1 'polypeptide(L)'
;MQIRLLDHADVRACLERWPLPGVESELALRVVSRGVAEHRLRGALIRDPATGQVLGYGVSGFSRSAFTERMLEGEAPLVASHLHAEAAGTQIYLRPDELSAAQRQGDLQLVVLAYQQHTFAVEDPRSHELLDAGHAAYRLLHEGYALRGVWQEGHESDAPWMHAGGYLSKRRYAPTAQGQRVLYGTLRHEIGPSWPSHTVSFLFREHTHRLHLSRMQRRVAELALWHLSDEQVAQRLSISTATVRRHWRGIFERLEDSHAHLMDAHASAEPGLRRGPEKRGRVLEFLRVNLHEVRP
;
A
#
# COMPACT_ATOMS: atom_id res chain seq x y z
N MET A 1 3.14 -16.60 7.17
CA MET A 1 1.97 -15.73 6.90
C MET A 1 1.71 -15.63 5.41
N GLN A 2 0.45 -15.67 4.96
CA GLN A 2 0.08 -15.40 3.57
C GLN A 2 -0.43 -13.97 3.42
N ILE A 3 0.18 -13.19 2.54
CA ILE A 3 -0.26 -11.81 2.25
C ILE A 3 -0.91 -11.79 0.87
N ARG A 4 -2.07 -11.14 0.76
CA ARG A 4 -2.70 -10.86 -0.54
C ARG A 4 -3.41 -9.51 -0.55
N LEU A 5 -3.73 -9.02 -1.74
CA LEU A 5 -4.56 -7.83 -1.91
C LEU A 5 -5.94 -8.03 -1.28
N LEU A 6 -6.45 -6.96 -0.68
CA LEU A 6 -7.83 -6.86 -0.18
C LEU A 6 -8.79 -6.77 -1.36
N ASP A 7 -9.79 -7.64 -1.40
CA ASP A 7 -10.86 -7.61 -2.38
C ASP A 7 -12.14 -7.03 -1.78
N HIS A 8 -13.06 -6.57 -2.64
CA HIS A 8 -14.37 -6.05 -2.22
C HIS A 8 -15.11 -7.03 -1.29
N ALA A 9 -15.05 -8.33 -1.60
CA ALA A 9 -15.70 -9.38 -0.81
C ALA A 9 -15.13 -9.52 0.62
N ASP A 10 -13.92 -9.03 0.88
CA ASP A 10 -13.28 -9.13 2.20
C ASP A 10 -13.69 -7.98 3.14
N VAL A 11 -14.13 -6.85 2.59
CA VAL A 11 -14.30 -5.59 3.34
C VAL A 11 -15.24 -5.74 4.52
N ARG A 12 -16.41 -6.36 4.31
CA ARG A 12 -17.41 -6.56 5.36
C ARG A 12 -16.85 -7.32 6.55
N ALA A 13 -16.27 -8.50 6.31
CA ALA A 13 -15.73 -9.34 7.37
C ALA A 13 -14.59 -8.66 8.15
N CYS A 14 -13.78 -7.82 7.47
CA CYS A 14 -12.72 -7.07 8.12
C CYS A 14 -13.28 -5.96 9.04
N LEU A 15 -14.26 -5.19 8.56
CA LEU A 15 -14.87 -4.10 9.33
C LEU A 15 -15.76 -4.58 10.47
N GLU A 16 -16.45 -5.72 10.30
CA GLU A 16 -17.24 -6.34 11.38
C GLU A 16 -16.33 -6.83 12.52
N ARG A 17 -15.16 -7.38 12.17
CA ARG A 17 -14.17 -7.82 13.16
C ARG A 17 -13.42 -6.67 13.82
N TRP A 18 -13.10 -5.65 13.04
CA TRP A 18 -12.27 -4.52 13.45
C TRP A 18 -12.85 -3.22 12.91
N PRO A 19 -13.83 -2.63 13.62
CA PRO A 19 -14.48 -1.40 13.19
C PRO A 19 -13.53 -0.21 13.20
N LEU A 20 -13.82 0.79 12.37
CA LEU A 20 -13.04 2.04 12.33
C LEU A 20 -13.40 2.90 13.57
N PRO A 21 -12.43 3.28 14.42
CA PRO A 21 -12.72 4.05 15.62
C PRO A 21 -13.41 5.39 15.33
N GLY A 22 -14.55 5.62 15.97
CA GLY A 22 -15.31 6.87 15.83
C GLY A 22 -16.01 7.07 14.49
N VAL A 23 -16.26 5.98 13.75
CA VAL A 23 -17.03 5.98 12.50
C VAL A 23 -18.16 4.97 12.60
N GLU A 24 -19.37 5.38 12.22
CA GLU A 24 -20.52 4.48 12.12
C GLU A 24 -20.24 3.31 11.17
N SER A 25 -20.52 2.07 11.62
CA SER A 25 -20.19 0.85 10.89
C SER A 25 -20.78 0.81 9.47
N GLU A 26 -22.04 1.26 9.31
CA GLU A 26 -22.71 1.31 8.01
C GLU A 26 -22.10 2.37 7.07
N LEU A 27 -21.64 3.50 7.62
CA LEU A 27 -20.93 4.51 6.85
C LEU A 27 -19.58 3.95 6.38
N ALA A 28 -18.80 3.37 7.29
CA ALA A 28 -17.51 2.77 6.99
C ALA A 28 -17.65 1.68 5.92
N LEU A 29 -18.60 0.75 6.10
CA LEU A 29 -18.84 -0.34 5.17
C LEU A 29 -19.20 0.17 3.79
N ARG A 30 -20.15 1.11 3.68
CA ARG A 30 -20.60 1.67 2.41
C ARG A 30 -19.46 2.35 1.65
N VAL A 31 -18.71 3.22 2.32
CA VAL A 31 -17.65 4.00 1.68
C VAL A 31 -16.44 3.13 1.34
N VAL A 32 -15.99 2.28 2.26
CA VAL A 32 -14.81 1.43 2.05
C VAL A 32 -15.09 0.39 0.97
N SER A 33 -16.26 -0.26 0.99
CA SER A 33 -16.64 -1.24 -0.04
C SER A 33 -16.67 -0.61 -1.43
N ARG A 34 -17.35 0.54 -1.56
CA ARG A 34 -17.37 1.29 -2.83
C ARG A 34 -15.96 1.70 -3.27
N GLY A 35 -15.16 2.24 -2.36
CA GLY A 35 -13.79 2.68 -2.66
C GLY A 35 -12.88 1.55 -3.13
N VAL A 36 -12.97 0.35 -2.53
CA VAL A 36 -12.21 -0.83 -2.96
C VAL A 36 -12.71 -1.35 -4.32
N ALA A 37 -14.03 -1.42 -4.51
CA ALA A 37 -14.63 -1.87 -5.77
C ALA A 37 -14.27 -0.95 -6.95
N GLU A 38 -14.17 0.35 -6.70
CA GLU A 38 -13.80 1.37 -7.70
C GLU A 38 -12.27 1.60 -7.80
N HIS A 39 -11.45 0.81 -7.10
CA HIS A 39 -10.00 0.94 -7.04
C HIS A 39 -9.47 2.31 -6.57
N ARG A 40 -10.27 3.05 -5.78
CA ARG A 40 -9.89 4.31 -5.13
C ARG A 40 -9.26 4.09 -3.76
N LEU A 41 -9.65 3.01 -3.10
CA LEU A 41 -8.99 2.48 -1.91
C LEU A 41 -8.25 1.19 -2.27
N ARG A 42 -7.19 0.92 -1.53
CA ARG A 42 -6.36 -0.26 -1.69
C ARG A 42 -5.95 -0.78 -0.33
N GLY A 43 -5.70 -2.07 -0.25
CA GLY A 43 -5.46 -2.74 1.01
C GLY A 43 -4.87 -4.11 0.83
N ALA A 44 -4.51 -4.72 1.94
CA ALA A 44 -3.98 -6.07 1.99
C ALA A 44 -4.53 -6.81 3.20
N LEU A 45 -4.57 -8.13 3.08
CA LEU A 45 -4.87 -9.06 4.14
C LEU A 45 -3.64 -9.89 4.49
N ILE A 46 -3.51 -10.19 5.77
CA ILE A 46 -2.61 -11.21 6.29
C ILE A 46 -3.49 -12.37 6.73
N ARG A 47 -3.25 -13.56 6.20
CA ARG A 47 -3.99 -14.78 6.52
C ARG A 47 -3.08 -15.86 7.05
N ASP A 48 -3.65 -16.68 7.92
CA ASP A 48 -3.07 -17.95 8.29
C ASP A 48 -3.16 -18.89 7.06
N PRO A 49 -2.04 -19.42 6.55
CA PRO A 49 -2.06 -20.28 5.37
C PRO A 49 -2.70 -21.64 5.64
N ALA A 50 -2.73 -22.12 6.89
CA ALA A 50 -3.29 -23.42 7.24
C ALA A 50 -4.80 -23.36 7.45
N THR A 51 -5.28 -22.31 8.12
CA THR A 51 -6.71 -22.18 8.47
C THR A 51 -7.48 -21.23 7.54
N GLY A 52 -6.78 -20.41 6.76
CA GLY A 52 -7.38 -19.34 5.96
C GLY A 52 -7.90 -18.15 6.76
N GLN A 53 -7.77 -18.18 8.10
CA GLN A 53 -8.24 -17.13 9.00
C GLN A 53 -7.53 -15.80 8.69
N VAL A 54 -8.28 -14.69 8.67
CA VAL A 54 -7.69 -13.35 8.61
C VAL A 54 -7.03 -13.03 9.94
N LEU A 55 -5.74 -12.71 9.91
CA LEU A 55 -4.94 -12.36 11.08
C LEU A 55 -4.63 -10.86 11.16
N GLY A 56 -4.76 -10.15 10.04
CA GLY A 56 -4.71 -8.70 10.00
C GLY A 56 -5.14 -8.16 8.65
N TYR A 57 -5.45 -6.87 8.61
CA TYR A 57 -5.73 -6.14 7.38
C TYR A 57 -5.29 -4.69 7.48
N GLY A 58 -5.05 -4.09 6.32
CA GLY A 58 -4.91 -2.65 6.21
C GLY A 58 -5.65 -2.14 4.98
N VAL A 59 -6.17 -0.93 5.08
CA VAL A 59 -6.82 -0.21 3.97
C VAL A 59 -6.50 1.27 4.03
N SER A 60 -6.19 1.82 2.87
CA SER A 60 -5.74 3.19 2.70
C SER A 60 -6.23 3.76 1.37
N GLY A 61 -6.17 5.08 1.26
CA GLY A 61 -6.45 5.80 0.04
C GLY A 61 -5.50 6.97 -0.14
N PHE A 62 -5.28 7.35 -1.40
CA PHE A 62 -4.56 8.57 -1.71
C PHE A 62 -5.55 9.72 -1.94
N SER A 63 -5.18 10.92 -1.48
CA SER A 63 -5.96 12.14 -1.62
C SER A 63 -5.07 13.30 -2.03
N ARG A 64 -5.68 14.36 -2.55
CA ARG A 64 -5.00 15.64 -2.78
C ARG A 64 -4.73 16.36 -1.46
N SER A 65 -3.62 17.10 -1.39
CA SER A 65 -3.19 17.83 -0.19
C SER A 65 -4.22 18.85 0.25
N ALA A 66 -4.80 19.61 -0.69
CA ALA A 66 -5.74 20.67 -0.37
C ALA A 66 -6.95 20.21 0.46
N PHE A 67 -7.44 18.98 0.28
CA PHE A 67 -8.52 18.47 1.12
C PHE A 67 -8.01 18.03 2.48
N THR A 68 -6.95 17.20 2.51
CA THR A 68 -6.37 16.68 3.75
C THR A 68 -5.90 17.81 4.66
N GLU A 69 -5.16 18.79 4.14
CA GLU A 69 -4.64 19.94 4.90
C GLU A 69 -5.77 20.75 5.55
N ARG A 70 -6.88 21.01 4.85
CA ARG A 70 -8.06 21.64 5.45
C ARG A 70 -8.66 20.83 6.59
N MET A 71 -8.68 19.50 6.49
CA MET A 71 -9.19 18.64 7.56
C MET A 71 -8.22 18.56 8.75
N LEU A 72 -6.93 18.76 8.52
CA LEU A 72 -5.92 18.86 9.57
C LEU A 72 -6.03 20.17 10.38
N GLU A 73 -6.56 21.23 9.77
CA GLU A 73 -6.83 22.51 10.45
C GLU A 73 -8.09 22.46 11.34
N GLY A 74 -9.08 21.63 10.98
CA GLY A 74 -10.31 21.45 11.78
C GLY A 74 -10.12 20.49 12.96
N GLU A 75 -11.05 20.47 13.92
CA GLU A 75 -10.95 19.62 15.12
C GLU A 75 -11.46 18.17 14.92
N ALA A 76 -12.18 17.93 13.83
CA ALA A 76 -12.79 16.65 13.56
C ALA A 76 -11.75 15.55 13.24
N PRO A 77 -12.05 14.28 13.57
CA PRO A 77 -11.21 13.17 13.17
C PRO A 77 -11.06 13.07 11.64
N LEU A 78 -9.84 12.86 11.17
CA LEU A 78 -9.47 12.87 9.76
C LEU A 78 -10.18 11.75 9.00
N VAL A 79 -10.14 10.52 9.52
CA VAL A 79 -10.75 9.36 8.84
C VAL A 79 -12.27 9.55 8.75
N ALA A 80 -12.91 9.95 9.85
CA ALA A 80 -14.35 10.23 9.85
C ALA A 80 -14.71 11.34 8.84
N SER A 81 -13.95 12.43 8.82
CA SER A 81 -14.18 13.55 7.89
C SER A 81 -14.06 13.13 6.42
N HIS A 82 -13.06 12.31 6.09
CA HIS A 82 -12.92 11.74 4.74
C HIS A 82 -14.11 10.86 4.36
N LEU A 83 -14.55 9.96 5.25
CA LEU A 83 -15.65 9.04 4.96
C LEU A 83 -17.00 9.76 4.85
N HIS A 84 -17.25 10.78 5.68
CA HIS A 84 -18.43 11.63 5.55
C HIS A 84 -18.43 12.41 4.23
N ALA A 85 -17.30 12.99 3.82
CA ALA A 85 -17.19 13.70 2.55
C ALA A 85 -17.44 12.77 1.34
N GLU A 86 -16.89 11.56 1.36
CA GLU A 86 -17.17 10.52 0.35
C GLU A 86 -18.64 10.11 0.31
N ALA A 87 -19.27 9.93 1.48
CA ALA A 87 -20.69 9.61 1.56
C ALA A 87 -21.59 10.74 1.04
N ALA A 88 -21.16 11.99 1.20
CA ALA A 88 -21.81 13.18 0.64
C ALA A 88 -21.54 13.38 -0.85
N GLY A 89 -20.76 12.50 -1.50
CA GLY A 89 -20.47 12.55 -2.94
C GLY A 89 -19.22 13.36 -3.30
N THR A 90 -18.45 13.84 -2.33
CA THR A 90 -17.15 14.45 -2.60
C THR A 90 -16.14 13.33 -2.84
N GLN A 91 -15.67 13.16 -4.08
CA GLN A 91 -14.66 12.15 -4.41
C GLN A 91 -13.29 12.59 -3.86
N ILE A 92 -12.94 12.08 -2.68
CA ILE A 92 -11.69 12.40 -1.97
C ILE A 92 -10.56 11.46 -2.40
N TYR A 93 -10.87 10.15 -2.47
CA TYR A 93 -9.88 9.15 -2.82
C TYR A 93 -9.70 9.04 -4.32
N LEU A 94 -8.45 9.07 -4.77
CA LEU A 94 -8.07 9.14 -6.17
C LEU A 94 -8.12 7.78 -6.86
N ARG A 95 -8.61 7.77 -8.09
CA ARG A 95 -8.52 6.64 -9.03
C ARG A 95 -7.12 6.50 -9.61
N PRO A 96 -6.75 5.31 -10.14
CA PRO A 96 -5.41 5.08 -10.69
C PRO A 96 -4.95 6.07 -11.78
N ASP A 97 -5.87 6.57 -12.59
CA ASP A 97 -5.61 7.59 -13.61
C ASP A 97 -5.36 8.99 -13.01
N GLU A 98 -6.07 9.34 -11.93
CA GLU A 98 -5.90 10.60 -11.20
C GLU A 98 -4.57 10.66 -10.42
N LEU A 99 -4.10 9.52 -9.91
CA LEU A 99 -2.82 9.42 -9.18
C LEU A 99 -1.64 9.96 -9.98
N SER A 100 -1.60 9.68 -11.29
CA SER A 100 -0.52 10.12 -12.17
C SER A 100 -0.41 11.64 -12.22
N ALA A 101 -1.55 12.32 -12.25
CA ALA A 101 -1.61 13.78 -12.30
C ALA A 101 -1.24 14.39 -10.95
N ALA A 102 -1.80 13.89 -9.85
CA ALA A 102 -1.50 14.36 -8.50
C ALA A 102 -0.03 14.16 -8.13
N GLN A 103 0.58 13.04 -8.53
CA GLN A 103 1.99 12.77 -8.28
C GLN A 103 2.91 13.75 -9.01
N ARG A 104 2.64 14.07 -10.27
CA ARG A 104 3.42 15.08 -11.02
C ARG A 104 3.32 16.48 -10.42
N GLN A 105 2.21 16.77 -9.75
CA GLN A 105 1.98 18.04 -9.06
C GLN A 105 2.57 18.08 -7.65
N GLY A 106 3.14 16.97 -7.14
CA GLY A 106 3.61 16.89 -5.76
C GLY A 106 2.48 17.01 -4.71
N ASP A 107 1.25 16.68 -5.11
CA ASP A 107 0.02 16.94 -4.36
C ASP A 107 -0.54 15.68 -3.67
N LEU A 108 0.25 14.62 -3.55
CA LEU A 108 -0.24 13.32 -3.09
C LEU A 108 -0.06 13.13 -1.58
N GLN A 109 -1.16 12.91 -0.86
CA GLN A 109 -1.19 12.48 0.53
C GLN A 109 -1.66 11.02 0.60
N LEU A 110 -1.17 10.27 1.59
CA LEU A 110 -1.67 8.95 1.93
C LEU A 110 -2.46 9.01 3.24
N VAL A 111 -3.70 8.50 3.24
CA VAL A 111 -4.51 8.36 4.45
C VAL A 111 -4.78 6.88 4.69
N VAL A 112 -4.20 6.35 5.76
CA VAL A 112 -4.44 4.98 6.25
C VAL A 112 -5.71 4.99 7.08
N LEU A 113 -6.75 4.32 6.59
CA LEU A 113 -8.05 4.28 7.28
C LEU A 113 -8.02 3.27 8.42
N ALA A 114 -7.33 2.14 8.21
CA ALA A 114 -7.06 1.16 9.22
C ALA A 114 -5.80 0.37 8.92
N TYR A 115 -5.11 0.00 9.99
CA TYR A 115 -4.31 -1.21 10.08
C TYR A 115 -4.64 -1.89 11.39
N GLN A 116 -5.02 -3.16 11.32
CA GLN A 116 -5.46 -3.95 12.47
C GLN A 116 -4.90 -5.35 12.33
N GLN A 117 -4.50 -5.93 13.45
CA GLN A 117 -4.04 -7.32 13.52
C GLN A 117 -4.58 -8.00 14.77
N HIS A 118 -4.41 -9.31 14.84
CA HIS A 118 -5.02 -10.12 15.88
C HIS A 118 -4.50 -9.80 17.30
N THR A 119 -3.25 -9.37 17.41
CA THR A 119 -2.55 -9.12 18.67
C THR A 119 -1.47 -8.07 18.44
N PHE A 120 -1.33 -7.11 19.36
CA PHE A 120 -0.23 -6.14 19.38
C PHE A 120 0.67 -6.32 20.61
N ALA A 121 0.49 -7.41 21.37
CA ALA A 121 1.30 -7.71 22.54
C ALA A 121 2.76 -7.93 22.14
N VAL A 122 3.69 -7.22 22.76
CA VAL A 122 5.13 -7.23 22.39
C VAL A 122 5.78 -8.58 22.73
N GLU A 123 5.28 -9.20 23.78
CA GLU A 123 5.67 -10.50 24.29
C GLU A 123 5.14 -11.67 23.45
N ASP A 124 4.19 -11.43 22.54
CA ASP A 124 3.68 -12.45 21.62
C ASP A 124 4.52 -12.48 20.34
N PRO A 125 5.30 -13.55 20.07
CA PRO A 125 6.08 -13.65 18.83
C PRO A 125 5.24 -13.49 17.56
N ARG A 126 3.95 -13.88 17.61
CA ARG A 126 3.03 -13.73 16.50
C ARG A 126 2.75 -12.27 16.17
N SER A 127 2.79 -11.38 17.16
CA SER A 127 2.64 -9.93 16.95
C SER A 127 3.75 -9.41 16.02
N HIS A 128 4.99 -9.83 16.25
CA HIS A 128 6.12 -9.44 15.41
C HIS A 128 6.01 -9.99 13.98
N GLU A 129 5.64 -11.27 13.82
CA GLU A 129 5.42 -11.84 12.48
C GLU A 129 4.32 -11.11 11.69
N LEU A 130 3.26 -10.66 12.37
CA LEU A 130 2.17 -9.91 11.76
C LEU A 130 2.58 -8.48 11.42
N LEU A 131 3.40 -7.84 12.27
CA LEU A 131 3.96 -6.52 11.99
C LEU A 131 4.92 -6.55 10.80
N ASP A 132 5.79 -7.56 10.70
CA ASP A 132 6.68 -7.74 9.57
C ASP A 132 5.90 -7.95 8.26
N ALA A 133 4.89 -8.82 8.28
CA ALA A 133 4.00 -9.01 7.14
C ALA A 133 3.22 -7.73 6.80
N GLY A 134 2.78 -6.97 7.82
CA GLY A 134 2.12 -5.69 7.68
C GLY A 134 3.02 -4.65 7.01
N HIS A 135 4.26 -4.51 7.46
CA HIS A 135 5.26 -3.62 6.88
C HIS A 135 5.58 -3.99 5.43
N ALA A 136 5.74 -5.28 5.12
CA ALA A 136 5.96 -5.74 3.75
C ALA A 136 4.79 -5.37 2.83
N ALA A 137 3.55 -5.64 3.26
CA ALA A 137 2.35 -5.30 2.52
C ALA A 137 2.19 -3.78 2.35
N TYR A 138 2.46 -3.02 3.42
CA TYR A 138 2.38 -1.58 3.44
C TYR A 138 3.37 -0.94 2.46
N ARG A 139 4.62 -1.42 2.40
CA ARG A 139 5.60 -0.97 1.41
C ARG A 139 5.15 -1.33 0.00
N LEU A 140 4.72 -2.57 -0.25
CA LEU A 140 4.23 -3.00 -1.56
C LEU A 140 3.03 -2.19 -2.06
N LEU A 141 2.20 -1.65 -1.18
CA LEU A 141 1.06 -0.80 -1.55
C LEU A 141 1.44 0.66 -1.83
N HIS A 142 2.44 1.20 -1.13
CA HIS A 142 2.63 2.66 -1.02
C HIS A 142 4.04 3.17 -1.37
N GLU A 143 5.07 2.34 -1.33
CA GLU A 143 6.43 2.76 -1.69
C GLU A 143 6.50 3.07 -3.20
N GLY A 144 7.29 4.08 -3.54
CA GLY A 144 7.48 4.55 -4.91
C GLY A 144 6.49 5.63 -5.36
N TYR A 145 5.48 5.95 -4.55
CA TYR A 145 4.62 7.12 -4.78
C TYR A 145 5.31 8.39 -4.27
N ALA A 146 5.22 9.50 -5.02
CA ALA A 146 5.81 10.78 -4.59
C ALA A 146 4.93 11.49 -3.54
N LEU A 147 4.87 10.90 -2.35
CA LEU A 147 4.03 11.38 -1.24
C LEU A 147 4.60 12.65 -0.61
N ARG A 148 3.72 13.58 -0.25
CA ARG A 148 4.01 14.77 0.57
C ARG A 148 3.84 14.47 2.05
N GLY A 149 2.93 13.56 2.40
CA GLY A 149 2.69 13.12 3.77
C GLY A 149 1.87 11.85 3.86
N VAL A 150 1.91 11.24 5.03
CA VAL A 150 1.11 10.07 5.41
C VAL A 150 0.44 10.29 6.76
N TRP A 151 -0.80 9.84 6.87
CA TRP A 151 -1.67 10.07 8.03
C TRP A 151 -2.38 8.80 8.44
N GLN A 152 -2.49 8.59 9.75
CA GLN A 152 -3.20 7.46 10.33
C GLN A 152 -3.75 7.85 11.71
N GLU A 153 -4.96 7.41 12.01
CA GLU A 153 -5.53 7.55 13.35
C GLU A 153 -5.36 6.26 14.15
N GLY A 154 -5.16 6.42 15.45
CA GLY A 154 -5.09 5.32 16.40
C GLY A 154 -5.45 5.79 17.80
N HIS A 155 -5.15 4.96 18.78
CA HIS A 155 -5.26 5.29 20.20
C HIS A 155 -3.90 5.72 20.76
N GLU A 156 -3.89 6.37 21.93
CA GLU A 156 -2.65 6.75 22.61
C GLU A 156 -1.81 5.52 22.99
N SER A 157 -2.46 4.38 23.26
CA SER A 157 -1.79 3.08 23.47
C SER A 157 -1.01 2.57 22.25
N ASP A 158 -1.32 3.07 21.05
CA ASP A 158 -0.64 2.69 19.80
C ASP A 158 0.69 3.42 19.61
N ALA A 159 0.98 4.44 20.43
CA ALA A 159 2.15 5.30 20.27
C ALA A 159 3.48 4.53 20.12
N PRO A 160 3.78 3.47 20.91
CA PRO A 160 5.06 2.77 20.80
C PRO A 160 5.33 2.20 19.41
N TRP A 161 4.36 1.49 18.81
CA TRP A 161 4.55 0.89 17.49
C TRP A 161 4.40 1.90 16.35
N MET A 162 3.55 2.93 16.53
CA MET A 162 3.41 4.02 15.57
C MET A 162 4.71 4.83 15.44
N HIS A 163 5.33 5.18 16.57
CA HIS A 163 6.62 5.89 16.59
C HIS A 163 7.74 5.01 16.02
N ALA A 164 7.76 3.72 16.34
CA ALA A 164 8.71 2.77 15.74
C ALA A 164 8.55 2.64 14.21
N GLY A 165 7.32 2.74 13.69
CA GLY A 165 7.04 2.83 12.25
C GLY A 165 7.47 4.16 11.62
N GLY A 166 7.76 5.17 12.44
CA GLY A 166 8.20 6.52 12.06
C GLY A 166 7.07 7.52 11.85
N TYR A 167 5.91 7.27 12.47
CA TYR A 167 4.89 8.28 12.61
C TYR A 167 5.18 9.23 13.76
N LEU A 168 4.80 10.50 13.63
CA LEU A 168 4.81 11.47 14.73
C LEU A 168 3.39 11.68 15.24
N SER A 169 3.22 11.87 16.55
CA SER A 169 1.93 12.28 17.12
C SER A 169 1.67 13.74 16.79
N LYS A 170 0.57 14.02 16.08
CA LYS A 170 0.24 15.36 15.57
C LYS A 170 -0.85 16.04 16.38
N ARG A 171 -1.88 15.29 16.76
CA ARG A 171 -3.04 15.83 17.47
C ARG A 171 -3.67 14.77 18.36
N ARG A 172 -4.06 15.16 19.57
CA ARG A 172 -4.93 14.38 20.44
C ARG A 172 -6.35 14.92 20.29
N TYR A 173 -7.33 14.04 20.05
CA TYR A 173 -8.74 14.42 19.98
C TYR A 173 -9.37 14.52 21.37
N ALA A 174 -10.64 14.89 21.50
CA ALA A 174 -11.33 14.71 22.77
C ALA A 174 -11.38 13.22 23.15
N PRO A 175 -11.14 12.85 24.43
CA PRO A 175 -11.22 11.46 24.86
C PRO A 175 -12.65 10.94 24.75
N THR A 176 -12.79 9.66 24.42
CA THR A 176 -14.09 8.95 24.38
C THR A 176 -14.10 7.80 25.38
N ALA A 177 -15.21 7.07 25.47
CA ALA A 177 -15.29 5.85 26.28
C ALA A 177 -14.27 4.77 25.85
N GLN A 178 -13.77 4.85 24.62
CA GLN A 178 -12.74 3.98 24.04
C GLN A 178 -11.32 4.51 24.25
N GLY A 179 -11.16 5.59 25.03
CA GLY A 179 -9.87 6.20 25.37
C GLY A 179 -9.48 7.39 24.51
N GLN A 180 -8.21 7.78 24.62
CA GLN A 180 -7.65 8.94 23.93
C GLN A 180 -7.27 8.59 22.49
N ARG A 181 -7.96 9.18 21.51
CA ARG A 181 -7.61 9.04 20.09
C ARG A 181 -6.53 10.04 19.70
N VAL A 182 -5.64 9.61 18.81
CA VAL A 182 -4.50 10.40 18.34
C VAL A 182 -4.40 10.32 16.83
N LEU A 183 -4.24 11.47 16.19
CA LEU A 183 -3.78 11.56 14.82
C LEU A 183 -2.27 11.46 14.79
N TYR A 184 -1.79 10.47 14.05
CA TYR A 184 -0.40 10.27 13.73
C TYR A 184 -0.14 10.66 12.28
N GLY A 185 1.01 11.23 12.01
CA GLY A 185 1.38 11.60 10.65
C GLY A 185 2.84 11.94 10.51
N THR A 186 3.30 11.93 9.26
CA THR A 186 4.66 12.28 8.90
C THR A 186 4.66 12.94 7.54
N LEU A 187 5.27 14.11 7.47
CA LEU A 187 5.49 14.85 6.23
C LEU A 187 6.87 14.52 5.67
N ARG A 188 7.02 14.63 4.35
CA ARG A 188 8.28 14.38 3.65
C ARG A 188 9.45 15.18 4.25
N HIS A 189 9.24 16.46 4.55
CA HIS A 189 10.30 17.34 5.07
C HIS A 189 10.68 17.05 6.54
N GLU A 190 9.88 16.23 7.24
CA GLU A 190 10.16 15.83 8.62
C GLU A 190 11.04 14.58 8.66
N ILE A 191 11.07 13.81 7.56
CA ILE A 191 12.10 12.81 7.34
C ILE A 191 13.34 13.56 6.91
N GLY A 192 14.20 13.87 7.88
CA GLY A 192 15.50 14.45 7.63
C GLY A 192 16.31 13.60 6.64
N PRO A 193 17.43 14.11 6.11
CA PRO A 193 18.31 13.37 5.19
C PRO A 193 18.94 12.11 5.83
N SER A 194 18.63 11.83 7.09
CA SER A 194 19.05 10.65 7.83
C SER A 194 18.57 9.35 7.18
N TRP A 195 19.47 8.37 7.25
CA TRP A 195 19.37 7.00 6.77
C TRP A 195 18.00 6.34 6.98
N PRO A 196 17.62 5.36 6.12
CA PRO A 196 16.38 4.60 6.27
C PRO A 196 16.35 3.95 7.66
N SER A 197 15.48 4.43 8.53
CA SER A 197 15.44 4.02 9.94
C SER A 197 14.11 3.39 10.34
N HIS A 198 13.06 3.58 9.55
CA HIS A 198 11.71 3.12 9.87
C HIS A 198 10.85 2.94 8.61
N THR A 199 9.75 2.20 8.71
CA THR A 199 8.87 1.83 7.58
C THR A 199 8.40 3.05 6.76
N VAL A 200 7.97 4.12 7.43
CA VAL A 200 7.50 5.36 6.77
C VAL A 200 8.60 6.04 5.95
N SER A 201 9.88 5.93 6.32
CA SER A 201 10.99 6.58 5.58
C SER A 201 11.13 6.04 4.16
N PHE A 202 10.79 4.76 3.94
CA PHE A 202 10.80 4.14 2.61
C PHE A 202 9.79 4.79 1.66
N LEU A 203 8.69 5.34 2.18
CA LEU A 203 7.68 6.02 1.36
C LEU A 203 8.17 7.34 0.78
N PHE A 204 9.19 7.95 1.38
CA PHE A 204 9.70 9.25 0.99
C PHE A 204 11.02 9.19 0.22
N ARG A 205 11.51 7.99 -0.10
CA ARG A 205 12.73 7.82 -0.89
C ARG A 205 12.64 8.53 -2.24
N GLU A 206 13.74 9.16 -2.61
CA GLU A 206 13.92 9.72 -3.95
C GLU A 206 14.54 8.67 -4.85
N HIS A 207 14.08 8.65 -6.11
CA HIS A 207 14.52 7.68 -7.10
C HIS A 207 14.94 8.43 -8.37
N THR A 208 16.21 8.27 -8.75
CA THR A 208 16.83 8.99 -9.87
C THR A 208 16.70 8.26 -11.21
N HIS A 209 16.47 6.94 -11.21
CA HIS A 209 16.42 6.12 -12.41
C HIS A 209 15.00 5.57 -12.65
N ARG A 210 14.62 5.45 -13.93
CA ARG A 210 13.34 4.87 -14.36
C ARG A 210 13.53 3.95 -15.57
N LEU A 211 12.86 2.80 -15.55
CA LEU A 211 12.71 1.86 -16.66
C LEU A 211 11.72 2.37 -17.73
N HIS A 212 10.91 3.38 -17.39
CA HIS A 212 9.86 3.93 -18.26
C HIS A 212 8.88 2.87 -18.78
N LEU A 213 8.47 1.95 -17.91
CA LEU A 213 7.45 0.95 -18.21
C LEU A 213 6.13 1.62 -18.64
N SER A 214 5.47 1.09 -19.66
CA SER A 214 4.12 1.53 -20.05
C SER A 214 3.10 1.27 -18.94
N ARG A 215 1.94 1.95 -18.99
CA ARG A 215 0.86 1.79 -18.00
C ARG A 215 0.47 0.32 -17.79
N MET A 216 0.36 -0.47 -18.85
CA MET A 216 -0.04 -1.87 -18.73
C MET A 216 1.10 -2.76 -18.19
N GLN A 217 2.34 -2.50 -18.58
CA GLN A 217 3.51 -3.19 -18.02
C GLN A 217 3.62 -2.96 -16.51
N ARG A 218 3.43 -1.71 -16.05
CA ARG A 218 3.40 -1.39 -14.62
C ARG A 218 2.33 -2.17 -13.88
N ARG A 219 1.09 -2.23 -14.41
CA ARG A 219 -0.02 -2.99 -13.79
C ARG A 219 0.25 -4.49 -13.73
N VAL A 220 0.81 -5.07 -14.80
CA VAL A 220 1.19 -6.50 -14.83
C VAL A 220 2.26 -6.78 -13.77
N ALA A 221 3.30 -5.96 -13.71
CA ALA A 221 4.39 -6.10 -12.76
C ALA A 221 3.94 -5.90 -11.31
N GLU A 222 3.12 -4.87 -11.06
CA GLU A 222 2.53 -4.58 -9.74
C GLU A 222 1.74 -5.77 -9.21
N LEU A 223 0.85 -6.36 -10.02
CA LEU A 223 0.07 -7.53 -9.61
C LEU A 223 0.95 -8.77 -9.38
N ALA A 224 1.99 -8.96 -10.20
CA ALA A 224 2.92 -10.07 -10.05
C ALA A 224 3.78 -9.98 -8.77
N LEU A 225 4.03 -8.78 -8.24
CA LEU A 225 4.69 -8.59 -6.94
C LEU A 225 3.87 -9.18 -5.77
N TRP A 226 2.54 -9.31 -5.94
CA TRP A 226 1.65 -10.00 -5.00
C TRP A 226 1.59 -11.52 -5.23
N HIS A 227 2.60 -12.09 -5.88
CA HIS A 227 2.71 -13.52 -6.16
C HIS A 227 1.58 -14.09 -7.04
N LEU A 228 0.92 -13.24 -7.83
CA LEU A 228 -0.12 -13.69 -8.77
C LEU A 228 0.50 -14.36 -10.00
N SER A 229 -0.08 -15.48 -10.44
CA SER A 229 0.27 -16.15 -11.70
C SER A 229 -0.13 -15.31 -12.92
N ASP A 230 0.40 -15.61 -14.10
CA ASP A 230 0.02 -14.87 -15.32
C ASP A 230 -1.47 -15.00 -15.64
N GLU A 231 -2.08 -16.15 -15.32
CA GLU A 231 -3.52 -16.40 -15.47
C GLU A 231 -4.34 -15.55 -14.50
N GLN A 232 -3.90 -15.45 -13.24
CA GLN A 232 -4.56 -14.61 -12.24
C GLN A 232 -4.42 -13.11 -12.59
N VAL A 233 -3.25 -12.69 -13.08
CA VAL A 233 -3.03 -11.33 -13.58
C VAL A 233 -3.92 -11.04 -14.80
N ALA A 234 -4.00 -11.98 -15.75
CA ALA A 234 -4.85 -11.88 -16.93
C ALA A 234 -6.32 -11.71 -16.55
N GLN A 235 -6.82 -12.52 -15.61
CA GLN A 235 -8.18 -12.43 -15.09
C GLN A 235 -8.45 -11.07 -14.44
N ARG A 236 -7.56 -10.61 -13.55
CA ARG A 236 -7.67 -9.32 -12.83
C ARG A 236 -7.67 -8.11 -13.76
N LEU A 237 -6.91 -8.19 -14.85
CA LEU A 237 -6.81 -7.10 -15.83
C LEU A 237 -7.79 -7.25 -16.99
N SER A 238 -8.58 -8.34 -17.03
CA SER A 238 -9.50 -8.68 -18.12
C SER A 238 -8.82 -8.69 -19.50
N ILE A 239 -7.63 -9.30 -19.57
CA ILE A 239 -6.85 -9.50 -20.80
C ILE A 239 -6.49 -10.98 -20.95
N SER A 240 -5.96 -11.38 -22.11
CA SER A 240 -5.50 -12.76 -22.30
C SER A 240 -4.13 -12.99 -21.63
N THR A 241 -3.86 -14.24 -21.20
CA THR A 241 -2.54 -14.66 -20.71
C THR A 241 -1.43 -14.41 -21.73
N ALA A 242 -1.73 -14.54 -23.03
CA ALA A 242 -0.79 -14.21 -24.11
C ALA A 242 -0.40 -12.71 -24.11
N THR A 243 -1.35 -11.82 -23.83
CA THR A 243 -1.09 -10.38 -23.68
C THR A 243 -0.23 -10.11 -22.44
N VAL A 244 -0.47 -10.80 -21.31
CA VAL A 244 0.40 -10.71 -20.12
C VAL A 244 1.85 -11.10 -20.46
N ARG A 245 2.04 -12.23 -21.14
CA ARG A 245 3.38 -12.68 -21.59
C ARG A 245 4.06 -11.69 -22.55
N ARG A 246 3.29 -10.99 -23.40
CA ARG A 246 3.81 -9.90 -24.24
C ARG A 246 4.30 -8.73 -23.39
N HIS A 247 3.56 -8.32 -22.37
CA HIS A 247 4.02 -7.26 -21.46
C HIS A 247 5.28 -7.66 -20.69
N TRP A 248 5.39 -8.91 -20.25
CA TRP A 248 6.61 -9.43 -19.63
C TRP A 248 7.83 -9.31 -20.55
N ARG A 249 7.72 -9.68 -21.82
CA ARG A 249 8.82 -9.51 -22.79
C ARG A 249 9.30 -8.06 -22.85
N GLY A 250 8.38 -7.11 -22.95
CA GLY A 250 8.77 -5.70 -22.96
C GLY A 250 9.34 -5.18 -21.63
N ILE A 251 8.96 -5.76 -20.47
CA ILE A 251 9.60 -5.44 -19.18
C ILE A 251 11.04 -5.97 -19.17
N PHE A 252 11.23 -7.20 -19.66
CA PHE A 252 12.55 -7.82 -19.75
C PHE A 252 13.50 -7.04 -20.64
N GLU A 253 13.06 -6.65 -21.84
CA GLU A 253 13.83 -5.83 -22.78
C GLU A 253 14.28 -4.52 -22.10
N ARG A 254 13.37 -3.81 -21.43
CA ARG A 254 13.69 -2.55 -20.71
C ARG A 254 14.71 -2.73 -19.60
N LEU A 255 14.64 -3.84 -18.86
CA LEU A 255 15.59 -4.13 -17.79
C LEU A 255 16.96 -4.53 -18.35
N GLU A 256 17.00 -5.32 -19.43
CA GLU A 256 18.23 -5.69 -20.12
C GLU A 256 18.94 -4.45 -20.69
N ASP A 257 18.20 -3.53 -21.32
CA ASP A 257 18.76 -2.31 -21.90
C ASP A 257 19.38 -1.36 -20.85
N SER A 258 18.83 -1.31 -19.64
CA SER A 258 19.21 -0.34 -18.60
C SER A 258 20.09 -0.92 -17.50
N HIS A 259 20.00 -2.23 -17.25
CA HIS A 259 20.65 -2.93 -16.15
C HIS A 259 21.18 -4.31 -16.58
N ALA A 260 21.83 -4.39 -17.76
CA ALA A 260 22.36 -5.63 -18.34
C ALA A 260 23.14 -6.49 -17.31
N HIS A 261 23.97 -5.86 -16.48
CA HIS A 261 24.75 -6.52 -15.43
C HIS A 261 23.92 -7.34 -14.42
N LEU A 262 22.67 -6.96 -14.13
CA LEU A 262 21.77 -7.73 -13.25
C LEU A 262 21.26 -9.01 -13.92
N MET A 263 21.20 -9.01 -15.25
CA MET A 263 20.73 -10.16 -16.04
C MET A 263 21.89 -11.13 -16.36
N ASP A 264 23.11 -10.60 -16.52
CA ASP A 264 24.30 -11.36 -16.95
C ASP A 264 24.99 -12.17 -15.85
N ALA A 265 24.82 -11.81 -14.57
CA ALA A 265 25.56 -12.39 -13.43
C ALA A 265 25.48 -13.93 -13.29
N HIS A 266 24.56 -14.60 -14.00
CA HIS A 266 24.41 -16.07 -13.99
C HIS A 266 24.07 -16.67 -15.37
N ALA A 267 24.55 -16.07 -16.47
CA ALA A 267 24.38 -16.64 -17.82
C ALA A 267 25.11 -17.99 -18.02
N SER A 268 25.83 -18.49 -17.01
CA SER A 268 26.67 -19.70 -17.06
C SER A 268 25.93 -21.04 -16.82
N ALA A 269 24.59 -21.09 -16.81
CA ALA A 269 23.84 -22.35 -16.64
C ALA A 269 23.05 -22.71 -17.91
N GLU A 270 23.07 -24.00 -18.25
CA GLU A 270 22.83 -24.59 -19.57
C GLU A 270 21.64 -24.04 -20.40
N PRO A 271 21.81 -23.95 -21.73
CA PRO A 271 20.79 -23.46 -22.64
C PRO A 271 19.67 -24.49 -22.81
N GLY A 272 18.51 -24.27 -22.18
CA GLY A 272 17.30 -24.99 -22.61
C GLY A 272 16.06 -24.92 -21.73
N LEU A 273 16.16 -25.13 -20.42
CA LEU A 273 14.96 -25.59 -19.67
C LEU A 273 14.48 -24.72 -18.50
N ARG A 274 15.16 -23.62 -18.12
CA ARG A 274 14.81 -22.85 -16.89
C ARG A 274 14.75 -21.33 -17.01
N ARG A 275 14.98 -20.75 -18.20
CA ARG A 275 15.14 -19.30 -18.37
C ARG A 275 13.92 -18.44 -18.02
N GLY A 276 12.69 -18.91 -18.26
CA GLY A 276 11.48 -18.09 -18.08
C GLY A 276 11.16 -17.75 -16.61
N PRO A 277 10.96 -18.77 -15.75
CA PRO A 277 10.68 -18.57 -14.33
C PRO A 277 11.81 -17.84 -13.58
N GLU A 278 13.07 -18.19 -13.86
CA GLU A 278 14.24 -17.56 -13.25
C GLU A 278 14.37 -16.08 -13.65
N LYS A 279 14.18 -15.75 -14.95
CA LYS A 279 14.20 -14.37 -15.43
C LYS A 279 13.10 -13.52 -14.79
N ARG A 280 11.88 -14.06 -14.68
CA ARG A 280 10.79 -13.40 -13.96
C ARG A 280 11.13 -13.19 -12.49
N GLY A 281 11.70 -14.19 -11.83
CA GLY A 281 12.13 -14.10 -10.43
C GLY A 281 13.06 -12.90 -10.18
N ARG A 282 14.10 -12.77 -11.01
CA ARG A 282 15.07 -11.65 -10.94
C ARG A 282 14.43 -10.29 -11.17
N VAL A 283 13.55 -10.19 -12.16
CA VAL A 283 12.83 -8.93 -12.42
C VAL A 283 11.95 -8.55 -11.23
N LEU A 284 11.25 -9.52 -10.64
CA LEU A 284 10.44 -9.25 -9.45
C LEU A 284 11.29 -8.87 -8.23
N GLU A 285 12.46 -9.48 -8.06
CA GLU A 285 13.42 -9.10 -7.01
C GLU A 285 13.91 -7.67 -7.19
N PHE A 286 14.30 -7.29 -8.41
CA PHE A 286 14.66 -5.92 -8.76
C PHE A 286 13.52 -4.94 -8.45
N LEU A 287 12.30 -5.25 -8.87
CA LEU A 287 11.14 -4.38 -8.66
C LEU A 287 10.73 -4.28 -7.20
N ARG A 288 10.95 -5.32 -6.36
CA ARG A 288 10.67 -5.27 -4.92
C ARG A 288 11.49 -4.21 -4.19
N VAL A 289 12.71 -3.93 -4.66
CA VAL A 289 13.56 -2.88 -4.10
C VAL A 289 13.46 -1.54 -4.86
N ASN A 290 12.74 -1.52 -5.98
CA ASN A 290 12.52 -0.36 -6.86
C ASN A 290 11.03 -0.18 -7.18
N LEU A 291 10.19 -0.07 -6.15
CA LEU A 291 8.74 -0.03 -6.33
C LEU A 291 8.24 1.19 -7.11
N HIS A 292 9.04 2.26 -7.18
CA HIS A 292 8.76 3.44 -8.01
C HIS A 292 8.64 3.10 -9.52
N GLU A 293 9.24 2.01 -9.98
CA GLU A 293 9.18 1.58 -11.38
C GLU A 293 7.80 1.09 -11.80
N VAL A 294 7.04 0.55 -10.84
CA VAL A 294 5.67 0.07 -11.06
C VAL A 294 4.62 1.12 -10.68
N ARG A 295 5.04 2.29 -10.17
CA ARG A 295 4.12 3.40 -9.86
C ARG A 295 3.92 4.32 -11.07
N PRO A 296 2.78 5.04 -11.13
CA PRO A 296 2.47 5.91 -12.25
C PRO A 296 3.55 6.96 -12.56
#